data_AF-A0A7C3TSN6-F1
#
_entry.id   AF-A0A7C3TSN6-F1
#
_cell.length_a   1.000
_cell.length_b   1.000
_cell.length_c   1.000
_cell.angle_alpha   90.00
_cell.angle_beta   90.00
_cell.angle_gamma   90.00
#
_symmetry.space_group_name_H-M   'P 1'
#
loop_
_entity.id
_entity.type
_entity.pdbx_description
1 polymer ?
#
loop_
_entity_poly.entity_id
_entity_poly.type
_entity_poly.pdbx_seq_one_letter_code
_entity_poly.pdbx_strand_id
1 'polypeptide(L)'
;MGLFKSKEERRIERQMRIKQGIRNIERAIRQQQQFADDFIRNARQARKIGDNQQYLFIRSALRKTAAMKKMLERQLLAIRNALLIHQQAEASRQFAESMGLIAAEIGRAFGEMDLSRTQAQWEKAVAQARSMEERMEIFLDAMEQSAGGEVPAGAADNLVSDEEIDRMIQADVLAEEKAELGKLDELEQEIARELGTTRQKD
;
A
#
# COMPACT_ATOMS: atom_id res chain seq x y z
N MET A 1 -3.63 -12.98 37.92
CA MET A 1 -3.51 -12.23 36.65
C MET A 1 -4.03 -10.83 36.90
N GLY A 2 -3.19 -9.79 36.76
CA GLY A 2 -3.56 -8.41 37.08
C GLY A 2 -4.56 -7.84 36.07
N LEU A 3 -5.57 -7.12 36.57
CA LEU A 3 -6.67 -6.53 35.81
C LEU A 3 -6.26 -5.40 34.83
N PHE A 4 -4.97 -5.06 34.72
CA PHE A 4 -4.48 -3.96 33.88
C PHE A 4 -3.20 -4.34 33.14
N LYS A 5 -3.21 -4.16 31.81
CA LYS A 5 -2.03 -4.35 30.95
C LYS A 5 -0.97 -3.29 31.24
N SER A 6 0.30 -3.72 31.28
CA SER A 6 1.43 -2.81 31.42
C SER A 6 1.54 -1.85 30.22
N LYS A 7 2.26 -0.73 30.39
CA LYS A 7 2.51 0.24 29.31
C LYS A 7 3.22 -0.42 28.12
N GLU A 8 4.11 -1.36 28.40
CA GLU A 8 4.87 -2.10 27.39
C GLU A 8 3.98 -3.12 26.65
N GLU A 9 3.14 -3.87 27.38
CA GLU A 9 2.18 -4.80 26.76
C GLU A 9 1.23 -4.08 25.81
N ARG A 10 0.74 -2.89 26.20
CA ARG A 10 -0.11 -2.06 25.33
C ARG A 10 0.65 -1.57 24.09
N ARG A 11 1.94 -1.24 24.21
CA ARG A 11 2.77 -0.82 23.06
C ARG A 11 2.97 -1.96 22.07
N ILE A 12 3.30 -3.15 22.56
CA ILE A 12 3.50 -4.35 21.74
C ILE A 12 2.20 -4.73 21.02
N GLU A 13 1.08 -4.74 21.73
CA GLU A 13 -0.23 -5.05 21.16
C GLU A 13 -0.60 -4.07 20.03
N ARG A 14 -0.38 -2.77 20.23
CA ARG A 14 -0.60 -1.75 19.17
C ARG A 14 0.27 -2.02 17.95
N GLN A 15 1.56 -2.26 18.14
CA GLN A 15 2.46 -2.56 17.01
C GLN A 15 2.03 -3.82 16.26
N MET A 16 1.57 -4.85 16.97
CA MET A 16 1.05 -6.08 16.37
C MET A 16 -0.22 -5.83 15.56
N ARG A 17 -1.16 -5.04 16.09
CA ARG A 17 -2.39 -4.65 15.38
C ARG A 17 -2.09 -3.87 14.11
N ILE A 18 -1.18 -2.90 14.16
CA ILE A 18 -0.74 -2.13 12.98
C ILE A 18 -0.14 -3.05 11.93
N LYS A 19 0.77 -3.95 12.31
CA LYS A 19 1.37 -4.92 11.39
C LYS A 19 0.32 -5.87 10.80
N GLN A 20 -0.71 -6.22 11.56
CA GLN A 20 -1.82 -7.03 11.07
C GLN A 20 -2.69 -6.26 10.07
N GLY A 21 -3.03 -5.00 10.36
CA GLY A 21 -3.76 -4.12 9.45
C GLY A 21 -3.03 -3.94 8.12
N ILE A 22 -1.74 -3.66 8.14
CA ILE A 22 -0.90 -3.57 6.93
C ILE A 22 -0.98 -4.86 6.11
N ARG A 23 -0.78 -6.02 6.75
CA ARG A 23 -0.84 -7.31 6.05
C ARG A 23 -2.21 -7.62 5.47
N ASN A 24 -3.29 -7.15 6.10
CA ASN A 24 -4.64 -7.32 5.60
C ASN A 24 -4.89 -6.43 4.37
N ILE A 25 -4.46 -5.17 4.41
CA ILE A 25 -4.53 -4.26 3.25
C ILE A 25 -3.71 -4.80 2.09
N GLU A 26 -2.48 -5.28 2.34
CA GLU A 26 -1.64 -5.88 1.29
C GLU A 26 -2.27 -7.13 0.67
N ARG A 27 -2.95 -7.97 1.47
CA ARG A 27 -3.73 -9.10 0.95
C ARG A 27 -4.92 -8.64 0.11
N ALA A 28 -5.66 -7.64 0.58
CA ALA A 28 -6.80 -7.09 -0.14
C ALA A 28 -6.36 -6.50 -1.49
N ILE A 29 -5.24 -5.77 -1.56
CA ILE A 29 -4.68 -5.25 -2.81
C ILE A 29 -4.39 -6.38 -3.79
N ARG A 30 -3.74 -7.47 -3.35
CA ARG A 30 -3.47 -8.64 -4.20
C ARG A 30 -4.76 -9.30 -4.69
N GLN A 31 -5.77 -9.40 -3.84
CA GLN A 31 -7.05 -9.97 -4.21
C GLN A 31 -7.79 -9.09 -5.23
N GLN A 32 -7.78 -7.76 -5.07
CA GLN A 32 -8.34 -6.84 -6.06
C GLN A 32 -7.61 -6.92 -7.39
N GLN A 33 -6.29 -7.15 -7.39
CA GLN A 33 -5.55 -7.40 -8.63
C GLN A 33 -6.03 -8.66 -9.34
N GLN A 34 -6.20 -9.77 -8.61
CA GLN A 34 -6.72 -11.02 -9.20
C GLN A 34 -8.11 -10.81 -9.81
N PHE A 35 -9.01 -10.12 -9.12
CA PHE A 35 -10.32 -9.78 -9.66
C PHE A 35 -10.24 -8.89 -10.90
N ALA A 36 -9.31 -7.93 -10.93
CA ALA A 36 -9.10 -7.08 -12.11
C ALA A 36 -8.68 -7.93 -13.32
N ASP A 37 -7.74 -8.85 -13.14
CA ASP A 37 -7.26 -9.75 -14.20
C ASP A 37 -8.40 -10.64 -14.73
N ASP A 38 -9.24 -11.18 -13.84
CA ASP A 38 -10.42 -11.96 -14.20
C ASP A 38 -11.43 -11.13 -15.00
N PHE A 39 -11.72 -9.90 -14.57
CA PHE A 39 -12.61 -9.00 -15.30
C PHE A 39 -12.04 -8.62 -16.66
N ILE A 40 -10.73 -8.40 -16.79
CA ILE A 40 -10.10 -8.13 -18.10
C ILE A 40 -10.30 -9.32 -19.04
N ARG A 41 -10.02 -10.55 -18.59
CA ARG A 41 -10.25 -11.77 -19.39
C ARG A 41 -11.71 -11.90 -19.84
N ASN A 42 -12.65 -11.68 -18.92
CA ASN A 42 -14.08 -11.75 -19.22
C ASN A 42 -14.53 -10.64 -20.19
N ALA A 43 -14.02 -9.41 -20.04
CA ALA A 43 -14.33 -8.31 -20.95
C ALA A 43 -13.88 -8.61 -22.38
N ARG A 44 -12.69 -9.19 -22.53
CA ARG A 44 -12.16 -9.61 -23.82
C ARG A 44 -13.04 -10.69 -24.45
N GLN A 45 -13.47 -11.68 -23.68
CA GLN A 45 -14.36 -12.72 -24.17
C GLN A 45 -15.72 -12.15 -24.61
N ALA A 46 -16.32 -11.26 -23.82
CA ALA A 46 -17.57 -10.58 -24.16
C ALA A 46 -17.44 -9.80 -25.48
N ARG A 47 -16.30 -9.11 -25.69
CA ARG A 47 -16.00 -8.41 -26.94
C ARG A 47 -15.83 -9.37 -28.12
N LYS A 48 -15.17 -10.52 -27.93
CA LYS A 48 -14.98 -11.55 -28.98
C LYS A 48 -16.31 -12.14 -29.46
N ILE A 49 -17.27 -12.37 -28.56
CA ILE A 49 -18.59 -12.92 -28.90
C ILE A 49 -19.61 -11.86 -29.33
N GLY A 50 -19.22 -10.58 -29.35
CA GLY A 50 -20.10 -9.46 -29.73
C GLY A 50 -21.14 -9.07 -28.68
N ASP A 51 -21.01 -9.55 -27.43
CA ASP A 51 -21.93 -9.22 -26.34
C ASP A 51 -21.54 -7.87 -25.70
N ASN A 52 -22.05 -6.79 -26.30
CA ASN A 52 -21.76 -5.43 -25.85
C ASN A 52 -22.36 -5.11 -24.47
N GLN A 53 -23.50 -5.69 -24.12
CA GLN A 53 -24.12 -5.43 -22.82
C GLN A 53 -23.26 -6.03 -21.70
N GLN A 54 -22.81 -7.27 -21.87
CA GLN A 54 -21.93 -7.93 -20.92
C GLN A 54 -20.56 -7.24 -20.87
N TYR A 55 -20.03 -6.79 -22.01
CA TYR A 55 -18.80 -6.00 -22.06
C TYR A 55 -18.89 -4.73 -21.20
N LEU A 56 -19.95 -3.93 -21.36
CA LEU A 56 -20.15 -2.69 -20.60
C LEU A 56 -20.32 -2.96 -19.10
N PHE A 57 -21.03 -4.02 -18.73
CA PHE A 57 -21.18 -4.44 -17.34
C PHE A 57 -19.82 -4.79 -16.71
N ILE A 58 -19.03 -5.63 -17.38
CA ILE A 58 -17.70 -6.04 -16.90
C ILE A 58 -16.77 -4.83 -16.83
N ARG A 59 -16.83 -3.91 -17.80
CA ARG A 59 -16.06 -2.66 -17.79
C ARG A 59 -16.36 -1.81 -16.56
N SER A 60 -17.63 -1.71 -16.17
CA SER A 60 -18.04 -1.00 -14.94
C SER A 60 -17.54 -1.70 -13.68
N ALA A 61 -17.61 -3.04 -13.63
CA ALA A 61 -17.08 -3.82 -12.52
C ALA A 61 -15.55 -3.65 -12.37
N LEU A 62 -14.82 -3.74 -13.49
CA LEU A 62 -13.37 -3.50 -13.55
C LEU A 62 -13.00 -2.11 -13.03
N ARG A 63 -13.78 -1.07 -13.38
CA ARG A 63 -13.58 0.29 -12.85
C ARG A 63 -13.67 0.33 -11.33
N LYS A 64 -14.70 -0.28 -10.75
CA LYS A 64 -14.90 -0.32 -9.30
C LYS A 64 -13.74 -1.06 -8.61
N THR A 65 -13.32 -2.20 -9.17
CA THR A 65 -12.18 -2.97 -8.67
C THR A 65 -10.89 -2.17 -8.71
N ALA A 66 -10.60 -1.49 -9.83
CA ALA A 66 -9.41 -0.66 -9.98
C ALA A 66 -9.42 0.54 -9.00
N ALA A 67 -10.58 1.19 -8.82
CA ALA A 67 -10.73 2.29 -7.88
C ALA A 67 -10.51 1.84 -6.43
N MET A 68 -11.07 0.68 -6.05
CA MET A 68 -10.85 0.08 -4.74
C MET A 68 -9.37 -0.23 -4.52
N LYS A 69 -8.69 -0.83 -5.51
CA LYS A 69 -7.26 -1.12 -5.45
C LYS A 69 -6.44 0.15 -5.21
N LYS A 70 -6.66 1.21 -6.00
CA LYS A 70 -5.97 2.51 -5.83
C LYS A 70 -6.23 3.12 -4.46
N MET A 71 -7.45 3.02 -3.94
CA MET A 71 -7.77 3.49 -2.60
C MET A 71 -6.96 2.75 -1.54
N LEU A 72 -6.94 1.41 -1.58
CA LEU A 72 -6.17 0.58 -0.64
C LEU A 72 -4.66 0.88 -0.72
N GLU A 73 -4.12 1.07 -1.92
CA GLU A 73 -2.72 1.47 -2.12
C GLU A 73 -2.42 2.84 -1.49
N ARG A 74 -3.32 3.81 -1.68
CA ARG A 74 -3.22 5.14 -1.05
C ARG A 74 -3.27 5.04 0.47
N GLN A 75 -4.18 4.24 1.02
CA GLN A 75 -4.30 3.99 2.45
C GLN A 75 -3.03 3.33 3.02
N LEU A 76 -2.48 2.32 2.32
CA LEU A 76 -1.23 1.67 2.70
C LEU A 76 -0.06 2.66 2.73
N LEU A 77 0.05 3.53 1.72
CA LEU A 77 1.07 4.57 1.66
C LEU A 77 0.91 5.57 2.83
N ALA A 78 -0.32 5.99 3.11
CA ALA A 78 -0.60 6.89 4.23
C ALA A 78 -0.17 6.27 5.58
N ILE A 79 -0.49 4.99 5.82
CA ILE A 79 -0.05 4.28 7.02
C ILE A 79 1.47 4.19 7.10
N ARG A 80 2.16 3.88 5.99
CA ARG A 80 3.63 3.82 5.96
C ARG A 80 4.26 5.17 6.29
N ASN A 81 3.75 6.26 5.71
CA ASN A 81 4.22 7.62 6.01
C ASN A 81 3.97 8.00 7.46
N ALA A 82 2.80 7.65 7.99
CA ALA A 82 2.44 7.89 9.37
C ALA A 82 3.41 7.15 10.34
N LEU A 83 3.77 5.90 10.03
CA LEU A 83 4.77 5.15 10.80
C LEU A 83 6.16 5.78 10.76
N LEU A 84 6.59 6.31 9.62
CA LEU A 84 7.86 7.03 9.52
C LEU A 84 7.86 8.29 10.40
N ILE A 85 6.78 9.06 10.38
CA ILE A 85 6.62 10.24 11.24
C ILE A 85 6.66 9.85 12.72
N HIS A 86 6.00 8.75 13.10
CA HIS A 86 6.05 8.24 14.48
C HIS A 86 7.48 7.87 14.90
N GLN A 87 8.21 7.13 14.07
CA GLN A 87 9.61 6.77 14.35
C GLN A 87 10.51 8.01 14.48
N GLN A 88 10.30 9.02 13.63
CA GLN A 88 11.01 10.29 13.71
C GLN A 88 10.68 11.06 15.01
N ALA A 89 9.42 11.05 15.45
CA ALA A 89 9.00 11.64 16.71
C ALA A 89 9.61 10.92 17.92
N GLU A 90 9.64 9.57 17.91
CA GLU A 90 10.30 8.78 18.95
C GLU A 90 11.80 9.07 19.04
N ALA A 91 12.51 9.12 17.90
CA ALA A 91 13.93 9.47 17.86
C ALA A 91 14.18 10.89 18.40
N SER A 92 13.31 11.85 18.04
CA SER A 92 13.39 13.23 18.53
C SER A 92 13.14 13.30 20.04
N ARG A 93 12.20 12.52 20.56
CA ARG A 93 11.91 12.40 22.00
C ARG A 93 13.12 11.84 22.75
N GLN A 94 13.70 10.74 22.26
CA GLN A 94 14.88 10.13 22.88
C GLN A 94 16.09 11.07 22.88
N PHE A 95 16.31 11.82 21.79
CA PHE A 95 17.34 12.84 21.72
C PHE A 95 17.09 13.95 22.76
N ALA A 96 15.86 14.44 22.87
CA ALA A 96 15.49 15.45 23.86
C ALA A 96 15.69 14.99 25.30
N GLU A 97 15.32 13.75 25.61
CA GLU A 97 15.54 13.13 26.91
C GLU A 97 17.05 13.02 27.23
N SER A 98 17.86 12.59 26.25
CA SER A 98 19.32 12.46 26.40
C SER A 98 20.00 13.81 26.66
N MET A 99 19.59 14.84 25.93
CA MET A 99 20.13 16.18 26.11
C MET A 99 19.68 16.82 27.43
N GLY A 100 18.49 16.50 27.92
CA GLY A 100 18.04 16.88 29.25
C GLY A 100 18.94 16.32 30.35
N LEU A 101 19.35 15.05 30.22
CA LEU A 101 20.29 14.42 31.15
C LEU A 101 21.66 15.10 31.12
N ILE A 102 22.21 15.35 29.93
CA ILE A 102 23.50 16.03 29.75
C ILE A 102 23.45 17.45 30.33
N ALA A 103 22.38 18.21 30.07
CA ALA A 103 22.21 19.56 30.60
C ALA A 103 22.12 19.56 32.14
N ALA A 104 21.43 18.59 32.73
CA ALA A 104 21.35 18.45 34.18
C ALA A 104 22.71 18.10 34.81
N GLU A 105 23.51 17.25 34.16
CA GLU A 105 24.87 16.92 34.62
C GLU A 105 25.82 18.12 34.52
N ILE A 106 25.80 18.86 33.41
CA ILE A 106 26.60 20.08 33.22
C ILE A 106 26.19 21.14 34.25
N GLY A 107 24.90 21.33 34.48
CA GLY A 107 24.39 22.28 35.46
C GLY A 107 24.87 21.97 36.89
N ARG A 108 24.90 20.68 37.27
CA ARG A 108 25.47 20.24 38.56
C ARG A 108 26.99 20.45 38.63
N ALA A 109 27.71 20.25 37.53
CA ALA A 109 29.17 20.33 37.49
C ALA A 109 29.69 21.79 37.46
N PHE A 110 28.96 22.72 36.84
CA PHE A 110 29.47 24.06 36.53
C PHE A 110 28.79 25.22 37.28
N GLY A 111 27.64 25.01 37.95
CA GLY A 111 26.97 26.05 38.75
C GLY A 111 26.47 27.26 37.93
N GLU A 112 25.15 27.47 37.91
CA GLU A 112 24.51 28.66 37.32
C GLU A 112 24.86 29.01 35.86
N MET A 113 24.92 28.02 34.96
CA MET A 113 24.62 28.35 33.55
C MET A 113 23.10 28.46 33.38
N ASP A 114 22.64 29.53 32.74
CA ASP A 114 21.22 29.80 32.44
C ASP A 114 20.68 28.79 31.39
N LEU A 115 20.49 27.56 31.86
CA LEU A 115 19.95 26.43 31.10
C LEU A 115 18.41 26.46 31.06
N SER A 116 17.78 27.48 31.63
CA SER A 116 16.31 27.62 31.70
C SER A 116 15.67 27.64 30.30
N ARG A 117 16.31 28.33 29.35
CA ARG A 117 15.86 28.40 27.95
C ARG A 117 16.00 27.04 27.24
N THR A 118 17.08 26.34 27.54
CA THR A 118 17.36 24.99 27.01
C THR A 118 16.34 24.00 27.57
N GLN A 119 16.07 24.03 28.88
CA GLN A 119 15.02 23.25 29.55
C GLN A 119 13.63 23.51 28.94
N ALA A 120 13.24 24.77 28.73
CA ALA A 120 11.95 25.12 28.15
C ALA A 120 11.80 24.62 26.69
N GLN A 121 12.87 24.67 25.90
CA GLN A 121 12.86 24.09 24.54
C GLN A 121 12.74 22.56 24.56
N TRP A 122 13.37 21.89 25.54
CA TRP A 122 13.24 20.44 25.73
C TRP A 122 11.83 20.03 26.13
N GLU A 123 11.24 20.67 27.14
CA GLU A 123 9.88 20.39 27.59
C GLU A 123 8.87 20.58 26.46
N LYS A 124 9.06 21.63 25.64
CA LYS A 124 8.25 21.88 24.44
C LYS A 124 8.40 20.76 23.39
N ALA A 125 9.62 20.30 23.11
CA ALA A 125 9.85 19.22 22.14
C ALA A 125 9.25 17.88 22.61
N VAL A 126 9.38 17.56 23.91
CA VAL A 126 8.78 16.36 24.51
C VAL A 126 7.25 16.43 24.49
N ALA A 127 6.66 17.58 24.81
CA ALA A 127 5.22 17.78 24.74
C ALA A 127 4.68 17.66 23.30
N GLN A 128 5.40 18.22 22.31
CA GLN A 128 5.06 18.07 20.91
C GLN A 128 5.14 16.61 20.44
N ALA A 129 6.17 15.87 20.83
CA ALA A 129 6.31 14.44 20.51
C ALA A 129 5.14 13.62 21.07
N ARG A 130 4.75 13.85 22.33
CA ARG A 130 3.56 13.18 22.93
C ARG A 130 2.28 13.50 22.17
N SER A 131 2.08 14.76 21.77
CA SER A 131 0.90 15.15 20.98
C SER A 131 0.86 14.51 19.60
N MET A 132 2.02 14.21 19.00
CA MET A 132 2.11 13.49 17.73
C MET A 132 1.78 12.00 17.89
N GLU A 133 2.19 11.38 19.00
CA GLU A 133 1.79 10.00 19.36
C GLU A 133 0.26 9.88 19.49
N GLU A 134 -0.39 10.82 20.18
CA GLU A 134 -1.87 10.83 20.34
C GLU A 134 -2.59 11.06 19.00
N ARG A 135 -2.10 11.97 18.16
CA ARG A 135 -2.67 12.21 16.81
C ARG A 135 -2.52 10.99 15.90
N MET A 136 -1.42 10.27 16.03
CA MET A 136 -1.19 9.01 15.32
C MET A 136 -2.22 7.95 15.72
N GLU A 137 -2.53 7.85 17.01
CA GLU A 137 -3.52 6.90 17.52
C GLU A 137 -4.90 7.17 16.92
N ILE A 138 -5.35 8.43 16.93
CA ILE A 138 -6.63 8.83 16.32
C ILE A 138 -6.64 8.55 14.82
N PHE A 139 -5.54 8.82 14.12
CA PHE A 139 -5.40 8.55 12.69
C PHE A 139 -5.51 7.06 12.38
N LEU A 140 -4.81 6.21 13.12
CA LEU A 140 -4.83 4.76 12.90
C LEU A 140 -6.20 4.16 13.22
N ASP A 141 -6.89 4.64 14.26
CA ASP A 141 -8.24 4.18 14.62
C ASP A 141 -9.28 4.58 13.55
N ALA A 142 -9.20 5.82 13.04
CA ALA A 142 -10.04 6.27 11.92
C ALA A 142 -9.77 5.47 10.63
N MET A 143 -8.52 5.08 10.39
CA MET A 143 -8.13 4.26 9.25
C MET A 143 -8.63 2.81 9.35
N GLU A 144 -8.64 2.23 10.55
CA GLU A 144 -9.22 0.90 10.81
C GLU A 144 -10.72 0.90 10.50
N GLN A 145 -11.43 1.94 10.93
CA GLN A 145 -12.86 2.11 10.62
C GLN A 145 -13.11 2.31 9.12
N SER A 146 -12.22 3.04 8.42
CA SER A 146 -12.32 3.27 6.97
C SER A 146 -12.00 2.03 6.14
N ALA A 147 -11.11 1.14 6.59
CA ALA A 147 -10.74 -0.06 5.86
C ALA A 147 -11.84 -1.14 5.87
N GLY A 148 -12.77 -1.08 6.82
CA GLY A 148 -13.92 -1.98 6.92
C GLY A 148 -15.19 -1.50 6.20
N GLY A 149 -15.19 -0.28 5.62
CA GLY A 149 -16.36 0.32 5.00
C GLY A 149 -16.47 0.07 3.50
N GLU A 150 -17.69 -0.16 2.99
CA GLU A 150 -17.98 -0.13 1.56
C GLU A 150 -17.68 1.26 0.96
N VAL A 151 -17.02 1.28 -0.20
CA VAL A 151 -16.76 2.53 -0.92
C VAL A 151 -18.08 3.10 -1.44
N PRO A 152 -18.43 4.36 -1.12
CA PRO A 152 -19.62 4.99 -1.66
C PRO A 152 -19.52 5.02 -3.19
N ALA A 153 -20.61 4.63 -3.87
CA ALA A 153 -20.64 4.39 -5.31
C ALA A 153 -20.12 5.57 -6.18
N GLY A 154 -20.13 6.80 -5.67
CA GLY A 154 -19.62 8.00 -6.35
C GLY A 154 -18.12 8.30 -6.18
N ALA A 155 -17.41 7.65 -5.26
CA ALA A 155 -15.98 7.87 -5.07
C ALA A 155 -15.12 7.13 -6.11
N ALA A 156 -15.64 6.04 -6.67
CA ALA A 156 -14.93 5.22 -7.66
C ALA A 156 -14.77 5.94 -9.02
N ASP A 157 -15.75 6.75 -9.41
CA ASP A 157 -15.77 7.43 -10.72
C ASP A 157 -14.69 8.51 -10.85
N ASN A 158 -14.20 9.07 -9.73
CA ASN A 158 -13.13 10.06 -9.76
C ASN A 158 -11.71 9.44 -9.68
N LEU A 159 -11.58 8.17 -9.30
CA LEU A 159 -10.27 7.55 -9.05
C LEU A 159 -9.69 6.86 -10.27
N VAL A 160 -10.53 6.44 -11.22
CA VAL A 160 -10.12 5.72 -12.42
C VAL A 160 -10.97 6.18 -13.60
N SER A 161 -10.31 6.64 -14.66
CA SER A 161 -10.99 7.12 -15.87
C SER A 161 -11.36 5.96 -16.81
N ASP A 162 -12.38 6.19 -17.65
CA ASP A 162 -12.79 5.27 -18.71
C ASP A 162 -11.62 4.86 -19.61
N GLU A 163 -10.79 5.84 -20.01
CA GLU A 163 -9.60 5.60 -20.82
C GLU A 163 -8.58 4.68 -20.15
N GLU A 164 -8.43 4.78 -18.83
CA GLU A 164 -7.54 3.91 -18.08
C GLU A 164 -8.03 2.46 -18.12
N ILE A 165 -9.34 2.25 -18.00
CA ILE A 165 -9.95 0.92 -18.10
C ILE A 165 -9.81 0.35 -19.51
N ASP A 166 -10.06 1.17 -20.55
CA ASP A 166 -9.90 0.71 -21.92
C ASP A 166 -8.43 0.36 -22.23
N ARG A 167 -7.46 1.13 -21.70
CA ARG A 167 -6.03 0.79 -21.78
C ARG A 167 -5.69 -0.50 -21.07
N MET A 168 -6.24 -0.77 -19.89
CA MET A 168 -6.02 -2.02 -19.16
C MET A 168 -6.47 -3.23 -19.98
N ILE A 169 -7.65 -3.15 -20.61
CA ILE A 169 -8.18 -4.23 -21.44
C ILE A 169 -7.31 -4.43 -22.69
N GLN A 170 -6.83 -3.34 -23.32
CA GLN A 170 -6.02 -3.39 -24.54
C GLN A 170 -4.57 -3.85 -24.29
N ALA A 171 -3.97 -3.48 -23.16
CA ALA A 171 -2.59 -3.84 -22.83
C ALA A 171 -2.40 -5.37 -22.77
N ASP A 172 -3.37 -6.08 -22.18
CA ASP A 172 -3.35 -7.54 -22.12
C ASP A 172 -3.57 -8.20 -23.49
N VAL A 173 -4.34 -7.56 -24.39
CA VAL A 173 -4.49 -8.05 -25.79
C VAL A 173 -3.13 -8.05 -26.48
N LEU A 174 -2.39 -6.93 -26.38
CA LEU A 174 -1.07 -6.79 -26.99
C LEU A 174 -0.03 -7.74 -26.36
N ALA A 175 -0.13 -8.00 -25.06
CA ALA A 175 0.74 -8.93 -24.37
C ALA A 175 0.49 -10.39 -24.80
N GLU A 176 -0.78 -10.79 -24.95
CA GLU A 176 -1.14 -12.13 -25.42
C GLU A 176 -0.81 -12.32 -26.90
N GLU A 177 -1.07 -11.33 -27.76
CA GLU A 177 -0.67 -11.37 -29.18
C GLU A 177 0.85 -11.54 -29.33
N LYS A 178 1.65 -10.83 -28.52
CA LYS A 178 3.11 -11.03 -28.49
C LYS A 178 3.50 -12.42 -28.02
N ALA A 179 2.80 -12.98 -27.03
CA ALA A 179 3.07 -14.32 -26.53
C ALA A 179 2.67 -15.41 -27.56
N GLU A 180 1.58 -15.21 -28.30
CA GLU A 180 1.19 -16.10 -29.40
C GLU A 180 2.18 -16.02 -30.57
N LEU A 181 2.63 -14.83 -30.96
CA LEU A 181 3.67 -14.65 -31.98
C LEU A 181 4.97 -15.37 -31.60
N GLY A 182 5.42 -15.27 -30.35
CA GLY A 182 6.61 -16.00 -29.89
C GLY A 182 6.46 -17.52 -29.97
N LYS A 183 5.28 -18.07 -29.70
CA LYS A 183 5.00 -19.51 -29.86
C LYS A 183 4.97 -19.93 -31.33
N LEU A 184 4.46 -19.06 -32.21
CA LEU A 184 4.49 -19.31 -33.65
C LEU A 184 5.93 -19.33 -34.17
N ASP A 185 6.78 -18.40 -33.73
CA ASP A 185 8.20 -18.38 -34.08
C ASP A 185 8.95 -19.65 -33.61
N GLU A 186 8.61 -20.16 -32.42
CA GLU A 186 9.15 -21.43 -31.89
C GLU A 186 8.70 -22.63 -32.74
N LEU A 187 7.42 -22.69 -33.09
CA LEU A 187 6.86 -23.76 -33.94
C LEU A 187 7.44 -23.70 -35.37
N GLU A 188 7.64 -22.51 -35.93
CA GLU A 188 8.27 -22.34 -37.24
C GLU A 188 9.72 -22.82 -37.24
N GLN A 189 10.47 -22.57 -36.16
CA GLN A 189 11.83 -23.10 -36.00
C GLN A 189 11.86 -24.63 -35.87
N GLU A 190 10.88 -25.21 -35.18
CA GLU A 190 10.74 -26.66 -35.03
C GLU A 190 10.42 -27.32 -36.38
N ILE A 191 9.46 -26.76 -37.13
CA ILE A 191 9.11 -27.20 -38.49
C ILE A 191 10.31 -27.05 -39.43
N ALA A 192 11.06 -25.95 -39.36
CA ALA A 192 12.25 -25.73 -40.18
C ALA A 192 13.36 -26.76 -39.88
N ARG A 193 13.52 -27.19 -38.62
CA ARG A 193 14.44 -28.27 -38.24
C ARG A 193 13.99 -29.61 -38.82
N GLU A 194 12.72 -29.96 -38.70
CA GLU A 194 12.20 -31.23 -39.22
C GLU A 194 12.24 -31.32 -40.75
N LEU A 195 11.90 -30.23 -41.45
CA LEU A 195 11.97 -30.12 -42.92
C LEU A 195 13.43 -30.06 -43.43
N GLY A 196 14.35 -29.49 -42.64
CA GLY A 196 15.78 -29.49 -42.94
C GLY A 196 16.40 -30.89 -42.87
N THR A 197 15.92 -31.73 -41.95
CA THR A 197 16.34 -33.14 -41.85
C THR A 197 15.73 -34.06 -42.91
N THR A 198 14.59 -33.70 -43.51
CA THR A 198 13.95 -34.55 -44.54
C THR A 198 14.61 -34.42 -45.93
N ARG A 199 15.34 -33.33 -46.22
CA ARG A 199 16.03 -33.15 -47.52
C ARG A 199 17.40 -33.83 -47.64
N GLN A 200 17.91 -34.48 -46.59
CA GLN A 200 19.21 -35.18 -46.60
C GLN A 200 19.12 -36.71 -46.73
N LYS A 201 17.92 -37.25 -47.00
CA LYS A 201 17.72 -38.65 -47.33
C LYS A 201 17.06 -38.78 -48.69
N ASP A 202 17.81 -38.49 -49.75
CA ASP A 202 17.63 -39.03 -51.10
C ASP A 202 18.97 -38.95 -51.84
#